data_AF-A0A654TLH4-F1
#
_entry.id   AF-A0A654TLH4-F1
#
_cell.length_a   1.000
_cell.length_b   1.000
_cell.length_c   1.000
_cell.angle_alpha   90.00
_cell.angle_beta   90.00
_cell.angle_gamma   90.00
#
_symmetry.space_group_name_H-M   'P 1'
#
loop_
_entity.id
_entity.type
_entity.pdbx_description
1 polymer ?
#
loop_
_entity_poly.entity_id
_entity_poly.type
_entity_poly.pdbx_seq_one_letter_code
_entity_poly.pdbx_strand_id
1 'polypeptide(L)'
;MAIDASASSQFVSGLLLSAASFTDGLTVQHTGSSLPSAPHIAMTAAMLRQAGVDIDDSTPNRWQVRPGPVAARRWDIEPDLTNAVAFLSAAVVSGGTVRITGWPRVSVQPADHMRRWHPRDRCPD
;
A
#
# COMPACT_ATOMS: atom_id res chain seq x y z
N MET A 1 2.40 19.77 9.08
CA MET A 1 1.00 19.55 9.49
C MET A 1 0.94 18.34 10.39
N ALA A 2 0.29 18.46 11.55
CA ALA A 2 0.00 17.32 12.44
C ALA A 2 -1.46 16.87 12.24
N ILE A 3 -1.70 15.57 12.20
CA ILE A 3 -3.05 15.00 12.04
C ILE A 3 -3.22 13.71 12.84
N ASP A 4 -4.36 13.57 13.51
CA ASP A 4 -4.79 12.28 14.02
C ASP A 4 -5.45 11.48 12.90
N ALA A 5 -4.77 10.42 12.47
CA ALA A 5 -5.19 9.50 11.42
C ALA A 5 -5.61 8.13 11.98
N SER A 6 -5.86 8.04 13.30
CA SER A 6 -6.23 6.77 13.96
C SER A 6 -7.53 6.20 13.42
N ALA A 7 -8.43 7.06 12.95
CA ALA A 7 -9.69 6.65 12.33
C ALA A 7 -9.50 6.13 10.89
N SER A 8 -8.51 6.63 10.14
CA SER A 8 -8.30 6.22 8.75
C SER A 8 -6.94 6.64 8.18
N SER A 9 -6.21 5.67 7.62
CA SER A 9 -5.00 5.91 6.80
C SER A 9 -5.24 6.79 5.57
N GLN A 10 -6.49 6.87 5.09
CA GLN A 10 -6.83 7.62 3.87
C GLN A 10 -6.63 9.13 4.06
N PHE A 11 -6.70 9.63 5.30
CA PHE A 11 -6.36 11.03 5.58
C PHE A 11 -4.91 11.33 5.25
N VAL A 12 -3.99 10.42 5.60
CA VAL A 12 -2.58 10.54 5.24
C VAL A 12 -2.44 10.41 3.73
N SER A 13 -2.96 9.35 3.12
CA SER A 13 -2.81 9.11 1.67
C SER A 13 -3.36 10.26 0.81
N GLY A 14 -4.54 10.79 1.13
CA GLY A 14 -5.14 11.90 0.38
C GLY A 14 -4.30 13.17 0.41
N LEU A 15 -3.71 13.49 1.57
CA LEU A 15 -2.78 14.61 1.72
C LEU A 15 -1.51 14.38 0.89
N LEU A 16 -0.92 13.19 0.94
CA LEU A 16 0.32 12.88 0.20
C LEU A 16 0.13 12.95 -1.31
N LEU A 17 -1.01 12.49 -1.84
CA LEU A 17 -1.29 12.48 -3.28
C LEU A 17 -1.32 13.87 -3.91
N SER A 18 -1.73 14.89 -3.14
CA SER A 18 -1.81 16.27 -3.63
C SER A 18 -0.59 17.11 -3.25
N ALA A 19 0.22 16.63 -2.31
CA ALA A 19 1.28 17.41 -1.67
C ALA A 19 2.35 17.94 -2.64
N ALA A 20 2.68 17.20 -3.70
CA ALA A 20 3.68 17.64 -4.68
C ALA A 20 3.25 18.93 -5.44
N SER A 21 1.95 19.19 -5.51
CA SER A 21 1.36 20.36 -6.16
C SER A 21 1.24 21.58 -5.23
N PHE A 22 1.55 21.43 -3.94
CA PHE A 22 1.59 22.56 -3.00
C PHE A 22 2.88 23.35 -3.18
N THR A 23 2.82 24.67 -2.97
CA THR A 23 3.95 25.58 -3.18
C THR A 23 5.24 25.11 -2.50
N ASP A 24 5.13 24.65 -1.25
CA ASP A 24 6.26 24.20 -0.42
C ASP A 24 6.26 22.68 -0.17
N GLY A 25 5.44 21.93 -0.91
CA GLY A 25 5.18 20.52 -0.61
C GLY A 25 4.35 20.32 0.66
N LEU A 26 4.55 19.19 1.34
CA LEU A 26 3.87 18.92 2.62
C LEU A 26 4.69 18.01 3.51
N THR A 27 4.78 18.35 4.79
CA THR A 27 5.18 17.40 5.84
C THR A 27 3.94 17.02 6.66
N VAL A 28 3.61 15.73 6.68
CA VAL A 28 2.52 15.15 7.50
C VAL A 28 3.14 14.40 8.66
N GLN A 29 2.70 14.73 9.87
CA GLN A 29 3.02 14.01 11.11
C GLN A 29 1.74 13.41 11.66
N HIS A 30 1.70 12.09 11.80
CA HIS A 30 0.62 11.44 12.54
C HIS A 30 0.86 11.57 14.04
N THR A 31 -0.16 11.97 14.80
CA THR A 31 -0.10 12.19 16.26
C THR A 31 -0.97 11.25 17.09
N GLY A 32 -1.68 10.34 16.44
CA GLY A 32 -2.57 9.39 17.10
C GLY A 32 -1.83 8.20 17.71
N SER A 33 -2.57 7.39 18.48
CA SER A 33 -2.03 6.22 19.19
C SER A 33 -1.93 4.98 18.31
N SER A 34 -2.67 4.93 17.21
CA SER A 34 -2.64 3.83 16.26
C SER A 34 -2.76 4.35 14.84
N LEU A 35 -2.07 3.71 13.91
CA LEU A 35 -2.18 4.02 12.49
C LEU A 35 -2.64 2.76 11.76
N PRO A 36 -3.95 2.64 11.45
CA PRO A 36 -4.43 1.49 10.70
C PRO A 36 -3.82 1.48 9.30
N SER A 37 -3.76 0.31 8.66
CA SER A 37 -3.53 0.20 7.21
C SER A 37 -2.21 0.81 6.69
N ALA A 38 -1.12 0.72 7.46
CA ALA A 38 0.22 1.13 7.02
C ALA A 38 0.62 0.64 5.59
N PRO A 39 0.24 -0.58 5.14
CA PRO A 39 0.52 -1.00 3.76
C PRO A 39 -0.09 -0.10 2.68
N HIS A 40 -1.23 0.53 2.92
CA HIS A 40 -1.86 1.44 1.96
C HIS A 40 -1.12 2.78 1.86
N ILE A 41 -0.55 3.26 2.97
CA ILE A 41 0.31 4.45 2.97
C ILE A 41 1.62 4.15 2.22
N ALA A 42 2.21 2.97 2.47
CA ALA A 42 3.40 2.52 1.73
C ALA A 42 3.12 2.40 0.22
N MET A 43 1.96 1.88 -0.17
CA MET A 43 1.51 1.86 -1.57
C MET A 43 1.43 3.27 -2.16
N THR A 44 0.86 4.23 -1.40
CA THR A 44 0.78 5.64 -1.82
C THR A 44 2.18 6.21 -2.08
N ALA A 45 3.12 6.00 -1.15
CA ALA A 45 4.50 6.46 -1.28
C ALA A 45 5.23 5.81 -2.48
N ALA A 46 5.04 4.50 -2.70
CA ALA A 46 5.60 3.80 -3.84
C ALA A 46 5.07 4.35 -5.17
N MET A 47 3.76 4.62 -5.27
CA MET A 47 3.17 5.21 -6.48
C MET A 47 3.66 6.65 -6.71
N LEU A 48 3.77 7.47 -5.67
CA LEU A 48 4.35 8.81 -5.79
C LEU A 48 5.79 8.77 -6.35
N ARG A 49 6.63 7.88 -5.83
CA ARG A 49 8.00 7.67 -6.36
C ARG A 49 7.99 7.24 -7.82
N GLN A 50 7.09 6.34 -8.21
CA GLN A 50 6.94 5.94 -9.61
C GLN A 50 6.48 7.09 -10.53
N ALA A 51 5.75 8.07 -10.00
CA ALA A 51 5.38 9.29 -10.69
C ALA A 51 6.47 10.37 -10.67
N GLY A 52 7.66 10.06 -10.14
CA GLY A 52 8.79 10.98 -10.05
C GLY A 52 8.73 11.98 -8.89
N VAL A 53 7.78 11.80 -7.95
CA VAL A 53 7.65 12.66 -6.77
C VAL A 53 8.66 12.25 -5.70
N ASP A 54 9.37 13.23 -5.13
CA ASP A 54 10.26 13.02 -3.99
C ASP A 54 9.43 12.99 -2.69
N ILE A 55 9.42 11.81 -2.07
CA ILE A 55 8.80 11.54 -0.77
C ILE A 55 9.79 10.82 0.15
N ASP A 56 9.97 11.40 1.33
CA ASP A 56 10.70 10.83 2.46
C ASP A 56 9.70 10.26 3.48
N ASP A 57 9.78 8.94 3.69
CA ASP A 57 9.02 8.15 4.66
C ASP A 57 9.95 7.37 5.62
N SER A 58 11.20 7.82 5.75
CA SER A 58 12.24 7.15 6.56
C SER A 58 11.98 7.20 8.07
N THR A 59 11.22 8.21 8.51
CA THR A 59 10.82 8.36 9.91
C THR A 59 9.42 7.80 10.10
N PRO A 60 9.22 6.85 11.04
CA PRO A 60 7.89 6.31 11.33
C PRO A 60 6.88 7.42 11.65
N ASN A 61 5.66 7.29 11.14
CA ASN A 61 4.56 8.24 11.33
C ASN A 61 4.80 9.66 10.78
N ARG A 62 5.87 9.87 9.99
CA ARG A 62 6.18 11.16 9.37
C ARG A 62 6.46 10.97 7.89
N TRP A 63 5.84 11.81 7.07
CA TRP A 63 6.04 11.82 5.62
C TRP A 63 6.33 13.23 5.16
N GLN A 64 7.35 13.39 4.31
CA GLN A 64 7.70 14.67 3.73
C GLN A 64 7.73 14.54 2.21
N VAL A 65 6.83 15.26 1.54
CA VAL A 65 6.76 15.35 0.08
C VAL A 65 7.31 16.70 -0.33
N ARG A 66 8.26 16.72 -1.27
CA ARG A 66 8.77 17.96 -1.86
C ARG A 66 7.82 18.48 -2.95
N PRO A 67 7.75 19.80 -3.15
CA PRO A 67 7.06 20.36 -4.31
C PRO A 67 7.74 19.90 -5.60
N GLY A 68 6.97 19.54 -6.62
CA GLY A 68 7.53 19.05 -7.87
C GLY A 68 6.48 18.53 -8.85
N PRO A 69 6.89 18.31 -10.12
CA PRO A 69 5.98 17.80 -11.14
C PRO A 69 5.57 16.36 -10.83
N VAL A 70 4.32 16.03 -11.13
CA VAL A 70 3.83 14.64 -11.19
C VAL A 70 3.88 14.18 -12.63
N ALA A 71 4.74 13.20 -12.94
CA ALA A 71 4.95 12.77 -14.31
C ALA A 71 3.70 12.03 -14.86
N ALA A 72 3.24 12.47 -16.04
CA ALA A 72 2.30 11.68 -16.83
C ALA A 72 2.97 10.38 -17.28
N ARG A 73 2.35 9.24 -16.95
CA ARG A 73 2.87 7.92 -17.30
C ARG A 73 1.75 6.93 -17.52
N ARG A 74 2.08 5.81 -18.16
CA ARG A 74 1.21 4.64 -18.21
C ARG A 74 1.27 3.90 -16.87
N TRP A 75 0.11 3.46 -16.39
CA TRP A 75 -0.03 2.62 -15.22
C TRP A 75 -0.60 1.28 -15.63
N ASP A 76 0.09 0.20 -15.25
CA ASP A 76 -0.46 -1.15 -15.32
C ASP A 76 -0.99 -1.49 -13.93
N ILE A 77 -2.30 -1.72 -13.83
CA ILE A 77 -2.99 -1.92 -12.56
C ILE A 77 -2.97 -3.40 -12.22
N GLU A 78 -2.43 -3.74 -11.05
CA GLU A 78 -2.42 -5.10 -10.52
C GLU A 78 -3.83 -5.63 -10.26
N PRO A 79 -4.06 -6.96 -10.33
CA PRO A 79 -5.29 -7.56 -9.83
C PRO A 79 -5.51 -7.23 -8.35
N ASP A 80 -6.76 -7.08 -7.94
CA ASP A 80 -7.11 -6.85 -6.53
C ASP A 80 -6.82 -8.10 -5.70
N LEU A 81 -5.76 -8.04 -4.90
CA LEU A 81 -5.31 -9.18 -4.11
C LEU A 81 -6.24 -9.42 -2.91
N THR A 82 -6.84 -8.37 -2.35
CA THR A 82 -7.81 -8.50 -1.25
C THR A 82 -9.03 -9.28 -1.71
N ASN A 83 -9.56 -8.98 -2.88
CA ASN A 83 -10.66 -9.73 -3.48
C ASN A 83 -10.22 -11.13 -3.93
N ALA A 84 -8.96 -11.31 -4.37
CA ALA A 84 -8.43 -12.62 -4.70
C ALA A 84 -8.46 -13.60 -3.50
N VAL A 85 -8.32 -13.09 -2.26
CA VAL A 85 -8.43 -13.93 -1.03
C VAL A 85 -9.77 -14.64 -0.94
N ALA A 86 -10.88 -14.04 -1.41
CA ALA A 86 -12.18 -14.71 -1.38
C ALA A 86 -12.19 -16.00 -2.22
N PHE A 87 -11.57 -15.96 -3.41
CA PHE A 87 -11.44 -17.14 -4.28
C PHE A 87 -10.44 -18.16 -3.73
N LEU A 88 -9.32 -17.69 -3.18
CA LEU A 88 -8.34 -18.57 -2.53
C LEU A 88 -8.95 -19.30 -1.33
N SER A 89 -9.82 -18.63 -0.58
CA SER A 89 -10.53 -19.21 0.57
C SER A 89 -11.39 -20.41 0.15
N ALA A 90 -12.00 -20.38 -1.04
CA ALA A 90 -12.77 -21.52 -1.55
C ALA A 90 -11.91 -22.79 -1.71
N ALA A 91 -10.66 -22.66 -2.16
CA ALA A 91 -9.74 -23.79 -2.24
C ALA A 91 -9.35 -24.31 -0.84
N VAL A 92 -9.11 -23.39 0.10
CA VAL A 92 -8.74 -23.75 1.48
C VAL A 92 -9.85 -24.55 2.16
N VAL A 93 -11.11 -24.11 2.07
CA VAL A 93 -12.24 -24.77 2.76
C VAL A 93 -12.68 -26.06 2.08
N SER A 94 -12.46 -26.20 0.77
CA SER A 94 -12.85 -27.40 0.00
C SER A 94 -11.74 -28.45 -0.12
N GLY A 95 -10.51 -28.12 0.26
CA GLY A 95 -9.33 -28.93 -0.07
C GLY A 95 -9.01 -28.96 -1.57
N GLY A 96 -9.62 -28.07 -2.36
CA GLY A 96 -9.44 -27.97 -3.79
C GLY A 96 -8.20 -27.16 -4.19
N THR A 97 -8.12 -26.80 -5.48
CA THR A 97 -7.05 -25.96 -6.02
C THR A 97 -7.66 -24.81 -6.83
N VAL A 98 -7.21 -23.58 -6.54
CA VAL A 98 -7.56 -22.36 -7.28
C VAL A 98 -6.26 -21.69 -7.74
N ARG A 99 -6.28 -21.13 -8.95
CA ARG A 99 -5.17 -20.35 -9.51
C ARG A 99 -5.65 -18.95 -9.86
N ILE A 100 -4.94 -17.94 -9.37
CA ILE A 100 -5.16 -16.53 -9.74
C ILE A 100 -4.19 -16.18 -10.86
N THR A 101 -4.72 -15.83 -12.03
CA THR A 101 -3.91 -15.40 -13.17
C THR A 101 -3.41 -13.98 -12.97
N GLY A 102 -2.18 -13.68 -13.43
CA GLY A 102 -1.62 -12.34 -13.32
C GLY A 102 -1.18 -11.94 -11.92
N TRP A 103 -0.95 -12.90 -11.01
CA TRP A 103 -0.43 -12.61 -9.67
C TRP A 103 0.96 -11.94 -9.76
N PRO A 104 1.13 -10.72 -9.22
CA PRO A 104 2.39 -10.00 -9.31
C PRO A 104 3.50 -10.68 -8.51
N ARG A 105 4.70 -10.80 -9.09
CA ARG A 105 5.89 -11.32 -8.39
C ARG A 105 6.38 -10.35 -7.32
N VAL A 106 6.34 -9.06 -7.62
CA VAL A 106 6.61 -7.93 -6.73
C VAL A 106 5.38 -7.03 -6.82
N SER A 107 4.81 -6.69 -5.67
CA SER A 107 3.48 -6.11 -5.56
C SER A 107 3.53 -4.83 -4.73
N VAL A 108 2.83 -3.78 -5.15
CA VAL A 108 2.60 -2.61 -4.29
C VAL A 108 1.49 -2.87 -3.25
N GLN A 109 0.64 -3.87 -3.50
CA GLN A 109 -0.32 -4.40 -2.54
C GLN A 109 0.36 -5.32 -1.51
N PRO A 110 -0.25 -5.56 -0.32
CA PRO A 110 0.30 -6.41 0.73
C PRO A 110 0.26 -7.92 0.41
N ALA A 111 0.78 -8.33 -0.75
CA ALA A 111 0.79 -9.71 -1.23
C ALA A 111 1.49 -10.68 -0.27
N ASP A 112 2.58 -10.24 0.37
CA ASP A 112 3.36 -11.10 1.29
C ASP A 112 2.62 -11.43 2.58
N HIS A 113 1.69 -10.58 3.02
CA HIS A 113 0.79 -10.91 4.14
C HIS A 113 -0.18 -12.04 3.75
N MET A 114 -0.53 -12.15 2.46
CA MET A 114 -1.45 -13.18 1.96
C MET A 114 -0.74 -14.51 1.68
N ARG A 115 0.55 -14.50 1.32
CA ARG A 115 1.34 -15.73 1.09
C ARG A 115 1.40 -16.64 2.31
N ARG A 116 1.35 -16.08 3.53
CA ARG A 116 1.34 -16.84 4.80
C ARG A 116 0.12 -17.77 4.95
N TRP A 117 -0.90 -17.64 4.10
CA TRP A 117 -2.09 -18.48 4.12
C TRP A 117 -1.96 -19.73 3.22
N HIS A 118 -0.83 -19.91 2.54
CA HIS A 118 -0.63 -21.06 1.67
C HIS A 118 -0.44 -22.35 2.48
N PRO A 119 -1.22 -23.42 2.24
CA PRO A 119 -1.24 -24.63 3.07
C PRO A 119 0.05 -25.48 3.03
N ARG A 120 1.07 -25.10 2.25
CA ARG A 120 2.34 -25.87 2.16
C ARG A 120 3.32 -25.58 3.30
N ASP A 121 3.13 -24.52 4.06
CA ASP A 121 3.96 -24.19 5.23
C ASP A 121 3.55 -24.99 6.50
N ARG A 122 2.71 -26.02 6.35
CA ARG A 122 2.19 -26.87 7.44
C ARG A 122 2.50 -28.36 7.27
N CYS A 123 3.45 -28.71 6.39
CA CYS A 123 4.01 -30.06 6.35
C CYS A 123 5.36 -30.04 7.09
N PRO A 124 5.51 -30.74 8.23
CA PRO A 124 6.83 -31.03 8.76
C PRO A 124 7.54 -32.02 7.82
N ASP A 125 8.86 -31.89 7.70
CA ASP A 125 9.74 -32.85 7.02
C ASP A 125 9.54 -34.30 7.51
#